data_AF-A0AAN4YW15-F1
#
_entry.id   AF-A0AAN4YW15-F1
#
_cell.length_a   1.000
_cell.length_b   1.000
_cell.length_c   1.000
_cell.angle_alpha   90.00
_cell.angle_beta   90.00
_cell.angle_gamma   90.00
#
_symmetry.space_group_name_H-M   'P 1'
#
loop_
_entity.id
_entity.type
_entity.pdbx_description
1 polymer ?
#
loop_
_entity_poly.entity_id
_entity_poly.type
_entity_poly.pdbx_seq_one_letter_code
_entity_poly.pdbx_strand_id
1 'polypeptide(L)'
;MIGTSSLMRQHSHGKDIEYIKKTAIEVINFVKSQGIEVRFSTEDSFRSDLVDLLSIYSAVDQVGVNRVGVADTIGCVSPRQVYELIRVLRGVVSCDIETHFHDDAGCAIANAYCALEAGATHIDTSVLGIGERNGITPLGGLMARMVATHPEYVKSKYRLDKIKDIEDLVAEAVEINIPFNNYITGFCAFTHKAAILNDPSTYEIINPADFGMTRYVHFASRLTGWNAIRSRAQQLNISMTDKQYKECTAKIKALADIRPIAIDDADSIIRAYYRNIQSGEDNPLLELTADEAAQLAAKEKELGEVVTA
;
A
#
# COMPACT_ATOMS: atom_id res chain seq x y z
N MET A 1 -14.68 13.27 20.96
CA MET A 1 -14.36 14.09 19.77
C MET A 1 -15.28 15.29 19.79
N ILE A 2 -14.76 16.50 19.57
CA ILE A 2 -15.59 17.71 19.50
C ILE A 2 -15.19 18.50 18.25
N GLY A 3 -16.16 18.93 17.45
CA GLY A 3 -15.91 19.75 16.26
C GLY A 3 -15.49 21.17 16.62
N THR A 4 -14.34 21.62 16.12
CA THR A 4 -13.78 22.95 16.41
C THR A 4 -13.72 23.88 15.20
N SER A 5 -13.93 23.38 13.98
CA SER A 5 -13.84 24.24 12.79
C SER A 5 -14.95 25.28 12.75
N SER A 6 -14.67 26.46 12.21
CA SER A 6 -15.65 27.56 12.15
C SER A 6 -16.93 27.13 11.42
N LEU A 7 -16.78 26.32 10.38
CA LEU A 7 -17.88 25.76 9.60
C LEU A 7 -18.70 24.75 10.41
N MET A 8 -18.06 23.85 11.16
CA MET A 8 -18.74 22.90 12.04
C MET A 8 -19.37 23.57 13.26
N ARG A 9 -18.76 24.63 13.81
CA ARG A 9 -19.37 25.41 14.88
C ARG A 9 -20.63 26.14 14.41
N GLN A 10 -20.64 26.69 13.20
CA GLN A 10 -21.82 27.33 12.61
C GLN A 10 -22.96 26.35 12.30
N HIS A 11 -22.66 25.17 11.76
CA HIS A 11 -23.68 24.24 11.26
C HIS A 11 -24.02 23.08 12.19
N SER A 12 -23.12 22.72 13.12
CA SER A 12 -23.26 21.49 13.92
C SER A 12 -23.52 21.74 15.40
N HIS A 13 -23.03 22.84 16.01
CA HIS A 13 -23.20 22.99 17.47
C HIS A 13 -23.44 24.39 18.06
N GLY A 14 -23.27 25.52 17.36
CA GLY A 14 -23.67 26.86 17.83
C GLY A 14 -23.21 27.27 19.25
N LYS A 15 -22.27 26.53 19.84
CA LYS A 15 -21.88 26.60 21.24
C LYS A 15 -20.56 27.34 21.36
N ASP A 16 -20.48 28.21 22.36
CA ASP A 16 -19.27 28.96 22.70
C ASP A 16 -18.11 28.02 23.10
N ILE A 17 -16.87 28.43 22.81
CA ILE A 17 -15.65 27.65 23.09
C ILE A 17 -15.51 27.35 24.59
N GLU A 18 -15.97 28.27 25.45
CA GLU A 18 -15.98 28.09 26.90
C GLU A 18 -16.95 27.01 27.34
N TYR A 19 -18.11 26.89 26.68
CA TYR A 19 -19.04 25.79 26.92
C TYR A 19 -18.42 24.44 26.52
N ILE A 20 -17.73 24.40 25.37
CA ILE A 20 -17.02 23.21 24.89
C ILE A 20 -15.94 22.79 25.89
N LYS A 21 -15.10 23.72 26.34
CA LYS A 21 -14.07 23.46 27.35
C LYS A 21 -14.67 22.89 28.63
N LYS A 22 -15.70 23.54 29.18
CA LYS A 22 -16.36 23.07 30.41
C LYS A 22 -16.88 21.64 30.28
N THR A 23 -17.57 21.35 29.18
CA THR A 23 -18.12 20.02 28.92
C THR A 23 -17.02 18.97 28.74
N ALA A 24 -15.96 19.30 28.00
CA ALA A 24 -14.82 18.41 27.82
C ALA A 24 -14.15 18.06 29.15
N ILE A 25 -13.92 19.05 30.01
CA ILE A 25 -13.26 18.89 31.30
C ILE A 25 -14.08 18.00 32.25
N GLU A 26 -15.41 18.16 32.26
CA GLU A 26 -16.30 17.32 33.07
C GLU A 26 -16.17 15.84 32.69
N VAL A 27 -16.23 15.52 31.39
CA VAL A 27 -16.10 14.15 30.89
C VAL A 27 -14.70 13.59 31.13
N ILE A 28 -13.65 14.40 30.92
CA ILE A 28 -12.26 14.00 31.17
C ILE A 28 -12.06 13.61 32.64
N ASN A 29 -12.56 14.41 33.58
CA ASN A 29 -12.44 14.12 35.01
C ASN A 29 -13.20 12.86 35.40
N PHE A 30 -14.37 12.61 34.82
CA PHE A 30 -15.10 11.37 35.02
C PHE A 30 -14.26 10.16 34.57
N VAL A 31 -13.75 10.14 33.34
CA VAL A 31 -12.94 9.03 32.81
C VAL A 31 -11.69 8.80 33.66
N LYS A 32 -11.00 9.88 34.05
CA LYS A 32 -9.83 9.81 34.93
C LYS A 32 -10.14 9.22 36.29
N SER A 33 -11.31 9.54 36.88
CA SER A 33 -11.74 8.96 38.15
C SER A 33 -11.92 7.44 38.10
N GLN A 34 -12.11 6.87 36.90
CA GLN A 34 -12.20 5.43 36.67
C GLN A 34 -10.84 4.76 36.42
N GLY A 35 -9.74 5.52 36.39
CA GLY A 35 -8.39 4.99 36.14
C GLY A 35 -8.15 4.54 34.70
N ILE A 36 -8.89 5.10 33.74
CA ILE A 36 -8.81 4.77 32.31
C ILE A 36 -8.07 5.88 31.57
N GLU A 37 -7.27 5.51 30.55
CA GLU A 37 -6.63 6.49 29.67
C GLU A 37 -7.66 7.34 28.92
N VAL A 38 -7.38 8.63 28.78
CA VAL A 38 -8.24 9.56 28.07
C VAL A 38 -7.48 10.29 26.96
N ARG A 39 -8.07 10.26 25.77
CA ARG A 39 -7.65 11.04 24.59
C ARG A 39 -8.69 12.10 24.29
N PHE A 40 -8.27 13.35 24.15
CA PHE A 40 -9.13 14.42 23.65
C PHE A 40 -8.77 14.76 22.21
N SER A 41 -9.75 14.76 21.30
CA SER A 41 -9.52 15.03 19.87
C SER A 41 -10.48 16.10 19.35
N THR A 42 -9.95 16.97 18.48
CA THR A 42 -10.76 17.90 17.71
C THR A 42 -11.00 17.36 16.29
N GLU A 43 -12.23 17.50 15.81
CA GLU A 43 -12.56 17.17 14.42
C GLU A 43 -12.22 18.34 13.50
N ASP A 44 -11.78 18.03 12.27
CA ASP A 44 -11.48 19.03 11.23
C ASP A 44 -10.46 20.09 11.70
N SER A 45 -9.36 19.60 12.26
CA SER A 45 -8.38 20.41 12.99
C SER A 45 -7.70 21.43 12.07
N PHE A 46 -7.39 21.03 10.84
CA PHE A 46 -6.64 21.85 9.88
C PHE A 46 -7.46 22.98 9.23
N ARG A 47 -8.79 22.99 9.42
CA ARG A 47 -9.66 24.10 9.01
C ARG A 47 -10.23 24.85 10.22
N SER A 48 -9.76 24.54 11.43
CA SER A 48 -10.11 25.26 12.64
C SER A 48 -9.30 26.55 12.79
N ASP A 49 -9.88 27.54 13.48
CA ASP A 49 -9.11 28.70 13.90
C ASP A 49 -7.98 28.24 14.84
N LEU A 50 -6.75 28.66 14.53
CA LEU A 50 -5.56 28.16 15.21
C LEU A 50 -5.54 28.59 16.69
N VAL A 51 -6.04 29.78 17.02
CA VAL A 51 -6.06 30.27 18.40
C VAL A 51 -7.04 29.47 19.23
N ASP A 52 -8.24 29.23 18.70
CA ASP A 52 -9.26 28.41 19.37
C ASP A 52 -8.76 26.97 19.56
N LEU A 53 -8.15 26.38 18.52
CA LEU A 53 -7.61 25.03 18.53
C LEU A 53 -6.51 24.85 19.60
N LEU A 54 -5.54 25.75 19.65
CA LEU A 54 -4.46 25.66 20.63
C LEU A 54 -4.96 25.99 22.04
N SER A 55 -5.93 26.90 22.19
CA SER A 55 -6.54 27.24 23.48
C SER A 55 -7.24 26.04 24.10
N ILE A 56 -8.02 25.28 23.31
CA ILE A 56 -8.70 24.07 23.83
C ILE A 56 -7.70 22.98 24.18
N TYR A 57 -6.66 22.76 23.36
CA TYR A 57 -5.63 21.77 23.67
C TYR A 57 -4.83 22.10 24.93
N SER A 58 -4.46 23.37 25.12
CA SER A 58 -3.80 23.83 26.34
C SER A 58 -4.67 23.60 27.57
N ALA A 59 -5.97 23.90 27.48
CA ALA A 59 -6.91 23.70 28.59
C ALA A 59 -7.05 22.22 28.97
N VAL A 60 -7.16 21.31 28.01
CA VAL A 60 -7.27 19.86 28.31
C VAL A 60 -5.95 19.26 28.78
N ASP A 61 -4.80 19.75 28.32
CA ASP A 61 -3.48 19.34 28.81
C ASP A 61 -3.30 19.71 30.28
N GLN A 62 -3.72 20.91 30.69
CA GLN A 62 -3.69 21.34 32.10
C GLN A 62 -4.56 20.48 33.02
N VAL A 63 -5.66 19.93 32.50
CA VAL A 63 -6.50 18.97 33.24
C VAL A 63 -5.85 17.58 33.29
N GLY A 64 -4.88 17.30 32.41
CA GLY A 64 -4.03 16.12 32.42
C GLY A 64 -4.65 14.94 31.68
N VAL A 65 -4.85 15.08 30.38
CA VAL A 65 -5.17 13.97 29.47
C VAL A 65 -3.92 13.16 29.14
N ASN A 66 -4.07 11.89 28.75
CA ASN A 66 -2.94 11.07 28.30
C ASN A 66 -2.48 11.51 26.91
N ARG A 67 -3.45 11.83 26.03
CA ARG A 67 -3.20 12.22 24.64
C ARG A 67 -4.12 13.34 24.17
N VAL A 68 -3.60 14.17 23.27
CA VAL A 68 -4.40 15.01 22.38
C VAL A 68 -4.36 14.45 20.96
N GLY A 69 -5.47 14.56 20.22
CA GLY A 69 -5.62 13.96 18.88
C GLY A 69 -5.99 14.97 17.81
N VAL A 70 -5.14 15.14 16.80
CA VAL A 70 -5.33 16.04 15.65
C VAL A 70 -5.81 15.24 14.44
N ALA A 71 -6.90 15.69 13.80
CA ALA A 71 -7.48 15.00 12.65
C ALA A 71 -7.57 15.89 11.39
N ASP A 72 -7.07 15.38 10.26
CA ASP A 72 -7.49 15.80 8.92
C ASP A 72 -8.67 14.94 8.46
N THR A 73 -9.87 15.37 8.86
CA THR A 73 -11.13 14.65 8.58
C THR A 73 -11.47 14.65 7.08
N ILE A 74 -10.98 15.63 6.32
CA ILE A 74 -11.36 15.85 4.92
C ILE A 74 -10.32 15.28 3.93
N GLY A 75 -9.07 15.12 4.36
CA GLY A 75 -8.00 14.58 3.51
C GLY A 75 -7.38 15.62 2.57
N CYS A 76 -7.41 16.91 2.94
CA CYS A 76 -6.91 18.00 2.11
C CYS A 76 -5.61 18.65 2.61
N VAL A 77 -5.07 18.23 3.76
CA VAL A 77 -3.89 18.89 4.33
C VAL A 77 -2.61 18.46 3.63
N SER A 78 -1.70 19.41 3.39
CA SER A 78 -0.35 19.12 2.88
C SER A 78 0.64 18.76 3.99
N PRO A 79 1.69 17.95 3.71
CA PRO A 79 2.65 17.50 4.73
C PRO A 79 3.36 18.62 5.49
N ARG A 80 3.67 19.75 4.81
CA ARG A 80 4.30 20.91 5.46
C ARG A 80 3.37 21.59 6.48
N GLN A 81 2.08 21.70 6.15
CA GLN A 81 1.09 22.26 7.08
C GLN A 81 0.91 21.34 8.30
N VAL A 82 0.99 20.02 8.10
CA VAL A 82 1.01 19.05 9.21
C VAL A 82 2.22 19.28 10.11
N TYR A 83 3.42 19.33 9.54
CA TYR A 83 4.64 19.55 10.31
C TYR A 83 4.56 20.84 11.15
N GLU A 84 4.13 21.94 10.54
CA GLU A 84 4.01 23.24 11.20
C GLU A 84 3.00 23.20 12.36
N LEU A 85 1.79 22.65 12.16
CA LEU A 85 0.79 22.56 13.21
C LEU A 85 1.24 21.65 14.36
N ILE A 86 1.73 20.46 14.06
CA ILE A 86 2.13 19.49 15.08
C ILE A 86 3.32 20.01 15.89
N ARG A 87 4.28 20.68 15.24
CA ARG A 87 5.43 21.29 15.93
C ARG A 87 4.99 22.39 16.89
N VAL A 88 4.04 23.23 16.49
CA VAL A 88 3.47 24.27 17.37
C VAL A 88 2.73 23.61 18.53
N LEU A 89 1.85 22.64 18.24
CA LEU A 89 1.10 21.92 19.27
C LEU A 89 2.03 21.24 20.28
N ARG A 90 3.14 20.65 19.82
CA ARG A 90 4.14 20.01 20.68
C ARG A 90 4.77 20.97 21.69
N GLY A 91 4.87 22.26 21.36
CA GLY A 91 5.31 23.30 22.29
C GLY A 91 4.21 23.85 23.21
N VAL A 92 2.94 23.55 22.94
CA VAL A 92 1.77 23.99 23.72
C VAL A 92 1.34 22.97 24.76
N VAL A 93 1.45 21.68 24.45
CA VAL A 93 1.03 20.59 25.35
C VAL A 93 2.22 19.78 25.83
N SER A 94 2.06 19.11 26.98
CA SER A 94 3.08 18.21 27.56
C SER A 94 2.75 16.73 27.37
N CYS A 95 1.47 16.37 27.20
CA CYS A 95 1.01 15.00 26.94
C CYS A 95 1.39 14.45 25.56
N ASP A 96 1.06 13.20 25.28
CA ASP A 96 1.32 12.58 23.98
C ASP A 96 0.40 13.17 22.88
N ILE A 97 0.89 13.16 21.63
CA ILE A 97 0.15 13.65 20.46
C ILE A 97 -0.16 12.49 19.53
N GLU A 98 -1.43 12.37 19.17
CA GLU A 98 -1.97 11.41 18.22
C GLU A 98 -2.47 12.13 16.97
N THR A 99 -2.29 11.52 15.79
CA THR A 99 -2.74 12.11 14.53
C THR A 99 -3.48 11.13 13.65
N HIS A 100 -4.49 11.65 12.96
CA HIS A 100 -5.39 10.92 12.08
C HIS A 100 -5.51 11.63 10.73
N PHE A 101 -5.21 10.94 9.63
CA PHE A 101 -5.18 11.55 8.30
C PHE A 101 -6.00 10.74 7.30
N HIS A 102 -7.00 11.37 6.71
CA HIS A 102 -7.67 10.85 5.51
C HIS A 102 -6.80 11.00 4.26
N ASP A 103 -7.05 10.16 3.26
CA ASP A 103 -6.19 10.01 2.07
C ASP A 103 -6.79 10.55 0.76
N ASP A 104 -7.82 11.40 0.81
CA ASP A 104 -8.52 11.91 -0.37
C ASP A 104 -7.59 12.56 -1.41
N ALA A 105 -6.57 13.29 -0.97
CA ALA A 105 -5.54 13.88 -1.81
C ALA A 105 -4.23 13.07 -1.89
N GLY A 106 -4.23 11.80 -1.44
CA GLY A 106 -3.08 10.90 -1.51
C GLY A 106 -1.90 11.28 -0.60
N CYS A 107 -2.16 12.02 0.48
CA CYS A 107 -1.12 12.56 1.37
C CYS A 107 -1.04 11.86 2.74
N ALA A 108 -1.89 10.89 3.07
CA ALA A 108 -2.02 10.38 4.44
C ALA A 108 -0.74 9.75 5.00
N ILE A 109 0.04 9.03 4.19
CA ILE A 109 1.34 8.47 4.62
C ILE A 109 2.38 9.57 4.84
N ALA A 110 2.43 10.55 3.92
CA ALA A 110 3.38 11.66 4.03
C ALA A 110 3.05 12.56 5.23
N ASN A 111 1.76 12.82 5.46
CA ASN A 111 1.26 13.55 6.62
C ASN A 111 1.60 12.83 7.93
N ALA A 112 1.37 11.52 8.01
CA ALA A 112 1.79 10.70 9.15
C ALA A 112 3.29 10.80 9.43
N TYR A 113 4.12 10.68 8.40
CA TYR A 113 5.57 10.78 8.56
C TYR A 113 6.02 12.17 9.03
N CYS A 114 5.49 13.24 8.43
CA CYS A 114 5.80 14.61 8.86
C CYS A 114 5.26 14.93 10.27
N ALA A 115 4.15 14.33 10.69
CA ALA A 115 3.67 14.44 12.06
C ALA A 115 4.67 13.83 13.05
N LEU A 116 5.21 12.64 12.76
CA LEU A 116 6.26 12.01 13.58
C LEU A 116 7.51 12.91 13.66
N GLU A 117 7.97 13.47 12.53
CA GLU A 117 9.10 14.40 12.50
C GLU A 117 8.88 15.66 13.34
N ALA A 118 7.61 16.09 13.48
CA ALA A 118 7.22 17.25 14.26
C ALA A 118 6.98 16.95 15.76
N GLY A 119 7.05 15.68 16.17
CA GLY A 119 6.91 15.26 17.56
C GLY A 119 5.55 14.62 17.91
N ALA A 120 4.77 14.20 16.91
CA ALA A 120 3.68 13.25 17.17
C ALA A 120 4.23 11.92 17.68
N THR A 121 3.45 11.27 18.52
CA THR A 121 3.83 10.01 19.22
C THR A 121 2.99 8.83 18.78
N HIS A 122 1.80 9.08 18.24
CA HIS A 122 0.82 8.07 17.84
C HIS A 122 0.24 8.42 16.47
N ILE A 123 0.10 7.43 15.60
CA ILE A 123 -0.47 7.57 14.26
C ILE A 123 -1.61 6.57 14.14
N ASP A 124 -2.79 7.04 13.77
CA ASP A 124 -3.90 6.18 13.41
C ASP A 124 -3.61 5.55 12.04
N THR A 125 -3.84 4.24 11.94
CA THR A 125 -3.73 3.50 10.69
C THR A 125 -4.91 2.56 10.51
N SER A 126 -5.12 2.11 9.28
CA SER A 126 -6.08 1.06 8.97
C SER A 126 -5.48 0.03 8.03
N VAL A 127 -5.88 -1.23 8.16
CA VAL A 127 -5.44 -2.31 7.25
C VAL A 127 -5.97 -1.98 5.84
N LEU A 128 -5.09 -2.03 4.83
CA LEU A 128 -5.37 -1.53 3.47
C LEU A 128 -5.82 -0.06 3.40
N GLY A 129 -5.72 0.69 4.49
CA GLY A 129 -6.17 2.07 4.58
C GLY A 129 -7.68 2.24 4.67
N ILE A 130 -8.49 1.17 4.82
CA ILE A 130 -9.96 1.29 4.78
C ILE A 130 -10.51 2.27 5.83
N GLY A 131 -11.52 3.04 5.44
CA GLY A 131 -12.17 4.05 6.28
C GLY A 131 -13.20 4.83 5.46
N GLU A 132 -13.68 5.97 5.95
CA GLU A 132 -14.57 6.84 5.18
C GLU A 132 -13.92 7.25 3.83
N ARG A 133 -14.72 7.29 2.76
CA ARG A 133 -14.29 7.63 1.39
C ARG A 133 -13.21 6.67 0.87
N ASN A 134 -12.02 7.17 0.53
CA ASN A 134 -10.88 6.32 0.16
C ASN A 134 -9.98 5.98 1.38
N GLY A 135 -10.41 6.36 2.58
CA GLY A 135 -9.84 5.88 3.83
C GLY A 135 -8.79 6.78 4.44
N ILE A 136 -7.87 6.17 5.18
CA ILE A 136 -6.86 6.82 6.03
C ILE A 136 -5.47 6.22 5.79
N THR A 137 -4.46 6.66 6.54
CA THR A 137 -3.09 6.11 6.48
C THR A 137 -3.08 4.56 6.49
N PRO A 138 -2.67 3.90 5.40
CA PRO A 138 -2.64 2.44 5.34
C PRO A 138 -1.52 1.87 6.21
N LEU A 139 -1.82 0.84 7.00
CA LEU A 139 -0.86 0.18 7.89
C LEU A 139 0.37 -0.31 7.12
N GLY A 140 0.16 -1.07 6.03
CA GLY A 140 1.25 -1.56 5.17
C GLY A 140 2.08 -0.41 4.58
N GLY A 141 1.42 0.64 4.07
CA GLY A 141 2.10 1.82 3.53
C GLY A 141 2.94 2.57 4.56
N LEU A 142 2.45 2.74 5.79
CA LEU A 142 3.24 3.33 6.87
C LEU A 142 4.43 2.45 7.25
N MET A 143 4.25 1.12 7.32
CA MET A 143 5.37 0.20 7.58
C MET A 143 6.43 0.26 6.47
N ALA A 144 6.02 0.36 5.20
CA ALA A 144 6.94 0.56 4.08
C ALA A 144 7.77 1.84 4.23
N ARG A 145 7.12 2.95 4.62
CA ARG A 145 7.80 4.23 4.86
C ARG A 145 8.76 4.16 6.04
N MET A 146 8.35 3.52 7.14
CA MET A 146 9.14 3.45 8.36
C MET A 146 10.31 2.48 8.26
N VAL A 147 10.17 1.32 7.60
CA VAL A 147 11.29 0.39 7.42
C VAL A 147 12.38 1.00 6.54
N ALA A 148 12.00 1.85 5.58
CA ALA A 148 12.93 2.56 4.71
C ALA A 148 13.76 3.64 5.44
N THR A 149 13.36 4.08 6.63
CA THR A 149 14.08 5.10 7.42
C THR A 149 14.68 4.55 8.71
N HIS A 150 13.99 3.63 9.38
CA HIS A 150 14.36 3.06 10.68
C HIS A 150 14.17 1.53 10.70
N PRO A 151 14.88 0.77 9.85
CA PRO A 151 14.64 -0.66 9.67
C PRO A 151 14.76 -1.47 10.97
N GLU A 152 15.80 -1.23 11.77
CA GLU A 152 16.05 -1.98 13.01
C GLU A 152 14.93 -1.81 14.05
N TYR A 153 14.42 -0.59 14.21
CA TYR A 153 13.30 -0.33 15.12
C TYR A 153 12.02 -1.02 14.65
N VAL A 154 11.71 -0.91 13.36
CA VAL A 154 10.48 -1.49 12.82
C VAL A 154 10.52 -3.01 12.91
N LYS A 155 11.63 -3.64 12.51
CA LYS A 155 11.81 -5.10 12.55
C LYS A 155 11.81 -5.67 13.97
N SER A 156 12.29 -4.92 14.97
CA SER A 156 12.27 -5.38 16.37
C SER A 156 10.89 -5.22 17.04
N LYS A 157 10.05 -4.31 16.54
CA LYS A 157 8.74 -4.01 17.12
C LYS A 157 7.58 -4.74 16.46
N TYR A 158 7.61 -4.92 15.14
CA TYR A 158 6.49 -5.44 14.35
C TYR A 158 6.82 -6.76 13.67
N ARG A 159 5.83 -7.65 13.55
CA ARG A 159 5.92 -8.87 12.73
C ARG A 159 5.57 -8.56 11.28
N LEU A 160 6.54 -8.04 10.54
CA LEU A 160 6.37 -7.58 9.16
C LEU A 160 5.96 -8.71 8.20
N ASP A 161 6.37 -9.95 8.48
CA ASP A 161 5.96 -11.16 7.77
C ASP A 161 4.45 -11.43 7.83
N LYS A 162 3.73 -10.78 8.76
CA LYS A 162 2.27 -10.91 8.94
C LYS A 162 1.45 -9.83 8.24
N ILE A 163 2.08 -8.87 7.57
CA ILE A 163 1.36 -7.80 6.85
C ILE A 163 0.48 -8.38 5.73
N LYS A 164 0.97 -9.37 4.98
CA LYS A 164 0.15 -10.03 3.96
C LYS A 164 -1.05 -10.76 4.56
N ASP A 165 -0.82 -11.56 5.61
CA ASP A 165 -1.88 -12.33 6.27
C ASP A 165 -3.03 -11.42 6.77
N ILE A 166 -2.70 -10.28 7.40
CA ILE A 166 -3.73 -9.36 7.93
C ILE A 166 -4.47 -8.61 6.80
N GLU A 167 -3.78 -8.26 5.72
CA GLU A 167 -4.40 -7.61 4.57
C GLU A 167 -5.32 -8.57 3.81
N ASP A 168 -4.90 -9.82 3.60
CA ASP A 168 -5.75 -10.86 2.99
C ASP A 168 -7.01 -11.10 3.85
N LEU A 169 -6.86 -11.20 5.17
CA LEU A 169 -7.99 -11.38 6.11
C LEU A 169 -9.01 -10.24 6.02
N VAL A 170 -8.54 -8.99 6.01
CA VAL A 170 -9.44 -7.82 5.93
C VAL A 170 -10.04 -7.69 4.54
N ALA A 171 -9.27 -7.93 3.48
CA ALA A 171 -9.75 -7.93 2.10
C ALA A 171 -10.89 -8.94 1.89
N GLU A 172 -10.73 -10.16 2.42
CA GLU A 172 -11.77 -11.20 2.41
C GLU A 172 -13.01 -10.75 3.20
N ALA A 173 -12.83 -10.23 4.41
CA ALA A 173 -13.93 -9.84 5.29
C ALA A 173 -14.76 -8.67 4.74
N VAL A 174 -14.17 -7.75 3.98
CA VAL A 174 -14.86 -6.59 3.38
C VAL A 174 -15.08 -6.74 1.87
N GLU A 175 -14.83 -7.93 1.32
CA GLU A 175 -15.08 -8.32 -0.07
C GLU A 175 -14.42 -7.39 -1.11
N ILE A 176 -13.16 -7.02 -0.87
CA ILE A 176 -12.34 -6.24 -1.80
C ILE A 176 -11.14 -7.04 -2.31
N ASN A 177 -10.59 -6.61 -3.44
CA ASN A 177 -9.29 -7.09 -3.90
C ASN A 177 -8.16 -6.23 -3.34
N ILE A 178 -7.01 -6.84 -3.04
CA ILE A 178 -5.79 -6.09 -2.79
C ILE A 178 -5.35 -5.40 -4.09
N PRO A 179 -5.14 -4.06 -4.09
CA PRO A 179 -4.70 -3.36 -5.28
C PRO A 179 -3.39 -3.93 -5.86
N PHE A 180 -3.28 -4.04 -7.18
CA PHE A 180 -2.07 -4.58 -7.83
C PHE A 180 -0.80 -3.77 -7.51
N ASN A 181 -0.96 -2.49 -7.18
CA ASN A 181 0.09 -1.56 -6.78
C ASN A 181 0.10 -1.27 -5.28
N ASN A 182 -0.58 -2.09 -4.45
CA ASN A 182 -0.55 -1.92 -3.00
C ASN A 182 0.89 -1.97 -2.47
N TYR A 183 1.15 -1.19 -1.42
CA TYR A 183 2.46 -1.14 -0.78
C TYR A 183 2.83 -2.53 -0.26
N ILE A 184 4.06 -2.98 -0.52
CA ILE A 184 4.60 -4.28 -0.05
C ILE A 184 3.90 -5.49 -0.69
N THR A 185 2.60 -5.68 -0.45
CA THR A 185 1.86 -6.90 -0.80
C THR A 185 1.19 -6.85 -2.17
N GLY A 186 1.20 -5.68 -2.83
CA GLY A 186 0.69 -5.53 -4.18
C GLY A 186 1.49 -6.38 -5.16
N PHE A 187 0.79 -6.96 -6.12
CA PHE A 187 1.37 -7.81 -7.16
C PHE A 187 2.63 -7.22 -7.82
N CYS A 188 2.66 -5.91 -8.05
CA CYS A 188 3.76 -5.21 -8.71
C CYS A 188 4.86 -4.71 -7.76
N ALA A 189 4.69 -4.80 -6.44
CA ALA A 189 5.52 -4.08 -5.45
C ALA A 189 7.01 -4.47 -5.49
N PHE A 190 7.32 -5.73 -5.82
CA PHE A 190 8.69 -6.26 -5.92
C PHE A 190 9.02 -6.78 -7.32
N THR A 191 8.46 -6.15 -8.36
CA THR A 191 8.68 -6.52 -9.76
C THR A 191 9.63 -5.56 -10.46
N HIS A 192 10.56 -6.09 -11.26
CA HIS A 192 11.48 -5.30 -12.10
C HIS A 192 11.22 -5.61 -13.58
N LYS A 193 10.96 -4.57 -14.39
CA LYS A 193 10.48 -4.74 -15.79
C LYS A 193 11.56 -5.13 -16.80
N ALA A 194 12.81 -5.01 -16.43
CA ALA A 194 13.95 -5.62 -17.10
C ALA A 194 15.02 -5.65 -16.02
N ALA A 195 15.76 -6.74 -15.88
CA ALA A 195 16.97 -6.72 -15.09
C ALA A 195 17.83 -5.57 -15.62
N ILE A 196 17.86 -4.44 -14.90
CA ILE A 196 19.02 -3.55 -14.96
C ILE A 196 20.13 -4.48 -14.49
N LEU A 197 21.00 -4.86 -15.41
CA LEU A 197 21.94 -5.99 -15.35
C LEU A 197 22.98 -5.90 -14.21
N ASN A 198 22.82 -4.97 -13.28
CA ASN A 198 23.67 -4.74 -12.13
C ASN A 198 22.80 -4.83 -10.87
N ASP A 199 23.07 -5.84 -10.04
CA ASP A 199 22.51 -6.13 -8.70
C ASP A 199 21.12 -5.52 -8.37
N PRO A 200 20.05 -6.35 -8.23
CA PRO A 200 18.73 -5.90 -7.79
C PRO A 200 18.74 -5.03 -6.52
N SER A 201 19.73 -5.18 -5.63
CA SER A 201 19.88 -4.34 -4.44
C SER A 201 20.05 -2.85 -4.77
N THR A 202 20.43 -2.50 -6.00
CA THR A 202 20.67 -1.12 -6.45
C THR A 202 19.40 -0.27 -6.40
N TYR A 203 18.21 -0.87 -6.57
CA TYR A 203 16.93 -0.15 -6.61
C TYR A 203 15.91 -0.65 -5.59
N GLU A 204 16.29 -1.60 -4.73
CA GLU A 204 15.42 -2.19 -3.70
C GLU A 204 15.62 -1.48 -2.36
N ILE A 205 14.84 -0.41 -2.11
CA ILE A 205 14.80 0.27 -0.81
C ILE A 205 14.21 -0.61 0.30
N ILE A 206 13.41 -1.61 -0.06
CA ILE A 206 12.80 -2.58 0.86
C ILE A 206 13.22 -3.99 0.44
N ASN A 207 13.69 -4.79 1.39
CA ASN A 207 13.97 -6.20 1.15
C ASN A 207 12.67 -7.03 1.32
N PRO A 208 12.18 -7.72 0.29
CA PRO A 208 10.94 -8.50 0.37
C PRO A 208 10.97 -9.60 1.45
N ALA A 209 12.16 -10.13 1.77
CA ALA A 209 12.32 -11.16 2.79
C ALA A 209 11.93 -10.67 4.19
N ASP A 210 12.08 -9.38 4.48
CA ASP A 210 11.65 -8.79 5.76
C ASP A 210 10.13 -8.88 5.95
N PHE A 211 9.39 -8.99 4.85
CA PHE A 211 7.92 -9.08 4.83
C PHE A 211 7.44 -10.49 4.48
N GLY A 212 8.29 -11.51 4.63
CA GLY A 212 7.94 -12.90 4.35
C GLY A 212 7.71 -13.20 2.85
N MET A 213 8.17 -12.32 1.96
CA MET A 213 7.98 -12.47 0.52
C MET A 213 9.28 -12.84 -0.20
N THR A 214 9.10 -13.52 -1.34
CA THR A 214 10.20 -13.84 -2.25
C THR A 214 10.19 -12.89 -3.44
N ARG A 215 11.38 -12.62 -4.00
CA ARG A 215 11.51 -11.83 -5.23
C ARG A 215 10.69 -12.47 -6.35
N TYR A 216 9.89 -11.67 -7.05
CA TYR A 216 9.11 -12.12 -8.18
C TYR A 216 9.55 -11.40 -9.46
N VAL A 217 10.13 -12.15 -10.40
CA VAL A 217 10.41 -11.65 -11.74
C VAL A 217 9.18 -11.93 -12.58
N HIS A 218 8.46 -10.90 -13.00
CA HIS A 218 7.26 -11.08 -13.81
C HIS A 218 7.61 -11.54 -15.23
N PHE A 219 7.39 -12.82 -15.54
CA PHE A 219 7.70 -13.43 -16.83
C PHE A 219 6.46 -13.69 -17.72
N ALA A 220 5.25 -13.40 -17.24
CA ALA A 220 3.98 -13.65 -17.95
C ALA A 220 3.34 -12.37 -18.52
N SER A 221 4.13 -11.43 -19.05
CA SER A 221 3.58 -10.23 -19.71
C SER A 221 3.98 -10.15 -21.18
N ARG A 222 3.19 -9.45 -21.99
CA ARG A 222 3.54 -9.05 -23.37
C ARG A 222 4.94 -8.42 -23.49
N LEU A 223 5.40 -7.77 -22.42
CA LEU A 223 6.67 -7.06 -22.35
C LEU A 223 7.82 -7.92 -21.81
N THR A 224 7.56 -9.19 -21.50
CA THR A 224 8.56 -10.11 -21.01
C THR A 224 9.55 -10.47 -22.12
N GLY A 225 10.84 -10.27 -21.87
CA GLY A 225 11.94 -10.72 -22.73
C GLY A 225 12.29 -12.19 -22.50
N TRP A 226 12.92 -12.82 -23.49
CA TRP A 226 13.27 -14.25 -23.44
C TRP A 226 14.18 -14.64 -22.27
N ASN A 227 14.92 -13.69 -21.68
CA ASN A 227 15.71 -13.89 -20.46
C ASN A 227 14.84 -14.25 -19.24
N ALA A 228 13.63 -13.69 -19.12
CA ALA A 228 12.76 -14.04 -17.99
C ALA A 228 12.14 -15.43 -18.18
N ILE A 229 11.77 -15.79 -19.42
CA ILE A 229 11.32 -17.14 -19.76
C ILE A 229 12.44 -18.16 -19.52
N ARG A 230 13.69 -17.84 -19.88
CA ARG A 230 14.87 -18.66 -19.59
C ARG A 230 15.06 -18.87 -18.08
N SER A 231 15.02 -17.78 -17.30
CA SER A 231 15.14 -17.84 -15.85
C SER A 231 14.05 -18.73 -15.24
N ARG A 232 12.79 -18.56 -15.66
CA ARG A 232 11.69 -19.40 -15.19
C ARG A 232 11.84 -20.86 -15.60
N ALA A 233 12.16 -21.14 -16.86
CA ALA A 233 12.39 -22.51 -17.33
C ALA A 233 13.51 -23.21 -16.55
N GLN A 234 14.60 -22.51 -16.23
CA GLN A 234 15.67 -23.04 -15.38
C GLN A 234 15.18 -23.35 -13.96
N GLN A 235 14.33 -22.50 -13.36
CA GLN A 235 13.67 -22.80 -12.07
C GLN A 235 12.76 -24.04 -12.15
N LEU A 236 12.17 -24.31 -13.31
CA LEU A 236 11.36 -25.51 -13.59
C LEU A 236 12.21 -26.74 -13.96
N ASN A 237 13.55 -26.64 -13.88
CA ASN A 237 14.52 -27.66 -14.31
C ASN A 237 14.43 -28.01 -15.82
N ILE A 238 14.02 -27.06 -16.65
CA ILE A 238 13.88 -27.19 -18.10
C ILE A 238 15.02 -26.44 -18.80
N SER A 239 15.86 -27.20 -19.50
CA SER A 239 16.94 -26.67 -20.32
C SER A 239 16.58 -26.71 -21.80
N MET A 240 16.62 -25.55 -22.44
CA MET A 240 16.39 -25.37 -23.88
C MET A 240 17.55 -24.57 -24.49
N THR A 241 17.67 -24.59 -25.80
CA THR A 241 18.60 -23.71 -26.52
C THR A 241 18.09 -22.26 -26.52
N ASP A 242 18.98 -21.29 -26.71
CA ASP A 242 18.58 -19.87 -26.84
C ASP A 242 17.54 -19.65 -27.96
N LYS A 243 17.60 -20.45 -29.04
CA LYS A 243 16.60 -20.44 -30.12
C LYS A 243 15.22 -20.86 -29.60
N GLN A 244 15.15 -21.98 -28.89
CA GLN A 244 13.91 -22.50 -28.30
C GLN A 244 13.34 -21.58 -27.22
N TYR A 245 14.18 -20.93 -26.41
CA TYR A 245 13.71 -19.93 -25.45
C TYR A 245 13.04 -18.74 -26.16
N LYS A 246 13.59 -18.28 -27.28
CA LYS A 246 13.00 -17.18 -28.07
C LYS A 246 11.68 -17.61 -28.71
N GLU A 247 11.60 -18.82 -29.27
CA GLU A 247 10.36 -19.37 -29.85
C GLU A 247 9.26 -19.55 -28.80
N CYS A 248 9.58 -20.12 -27.64
CA CYS A 248 8.66 -20.24 -26.51
C CYS A 248 8.15 -18.85 -26.06
N THR A 249 9.04 -17.86 -25.98
CA THR A 249 8.68 -16.48 -25.64
C THR A 249 7.72 -15.88 -26.67
N ALA A 250 7.93 -16.13 -27.96
CA ALA A 250 7.04 -15.65 -29.02
C ALA A 250 5.63 -16.26 -28.88
N LYS A 251 5.54 -17.56 -28.59
CA LYS A 251 4.26 -18.25 -28.34
C LYS A 251 3.52 -17.68 -27.11
N ILE A 252 4.23 -17.42 -26.02
CA ILE A 252 3.64 -16.79 -24.81
C ILE A 252 3.12 -15.38 -25.13
N LYS A 253 3.85 -14.58 -25.93
CA LYS A 253 3.41 -13.24 -26.34
C LYS A 253 2.19 -13.28 -27.25
N ALA A 254 2.15 -14.21 -28.21
CA ALA A 254 1.01 -14.38 -29.09
C ALA A 254 -0.27 -14.73 -28.29
N LEU A 255 -0.15 -15.61 -27.30
CA LEU A 255 -1.24 -15.95 -26.37
C LEU A 255 -1.64 -14.78 -25.47
N ALA A 256 -0.67 -14.01 -24.96
CA ALA A 256 -0.92 -12.82 -24.15
C ALA A 256 -1.61 -11.67 -24.90
N ASP A 257 -1.56 -11.66 -26.24
CA ASP A 257 -2.32 -10.71 -27.05
C ASP A 257 -3.78 -11.12 -27.27
N ILE A 258 -4.11 -12.40 -27.05
CA ILE A 258 -5.46 -12.95 -27.22
C ILE A 258 -6.23 -12.86 -25.91
N ARG A 259 -5.59 -13.25 -24.80
CA ARG A 259 -6.17 -13.16 -23.46
C ARG A 259 -5.12 -12.80 -22.40
N PRO A 260 -5.53 -12.26 -21.24
CA PRO A 260 -4.66 -12.20 -20.08
C PRO A 260 -4.15 -13.60 -19.73
N ILE A 261 -2.84 -13.71 -19.54
CA ILE A 261 -2.14 -14.96 -19.20
C ILE A 261 -1.83 -14.92 -17.71
N ALA A 262 -2.40 -15.88 -16.97
CA ALA A 262 -2.06 -16.05 -15.57
C ALA A 262 -0.63 -16.62 -15.43
N ILE A 263 -0.08 -16.58 -14.23
CA ILE A 263 1.26 -17.13 -13.97
C ILE A 263 1.32 -18.63 -14.29
N ASP A 264 0.30 -19.39 -13.88
CA ASP A 264 0.23 -20.83 -14.08
C ASP A 264 0.07 -21.21 -15.56
N ASP A 265 -0.55 -20.33 -16.36
CA ASP A 265 -0.63 -20.48 -17.81
C ASP A 265 0.77 -20.43 -18.44
N ALA A 266 1.62 -19.49 -18.02
CA ALA A 266 2.98 -19.35 -18.56
C ALA A 266 3.86 -20.57 -18.25
N ASP A 267 3.79 -21.12 -17.03
CA ASP A 267 4.48 -22.36 -16.68
C ASP A 267 3.97 -23.55 -17.49
N SER A 268 2.65 -23.63 -17.69
CA SER A 268 2.02 -24.67 -18.50
C SER A 268 2.48 -24.61 -19.95
N ILE A 269 2.54 -23.41 -20.53
CA ILE A 269 3.06 -23.17 -21.89
C ILE A 269 4.54 -23.61 -21.99
N ILE A 270 5.39 -23.23 -21.03
CA ILE A 270 6.82 -23.62 -21.03
C ILE A 270 6.95 -25.15 -20.99
N ARG A 271 6.20 -25.82 -20.11
CA ARG A 271 6.21 -27.29 -19.97
C ARG A 271 5.64 -28.01 -21.19
N ALA A 272 4.59 -27.47 -21.80
CA ALA A 272 3.97 -28.04 -23.00
C ALA A 272 4.90 -27.89 -24.21
N TYR A 273 5.46 -26.69 -24.41
CA TYR A 273 6.42 -26.43 -25.48
C TYR A 273 7.67 -27.31 -25.37
N TYR A 274 8.20 -27.49 -24.15
CA TYR A 274 9.33 -28.41 -23.94
C TYR A 274 8.97 -29.87 -24.22
N ARG A 275 7.78 -30.33 -23.81
CA ARG A 275 7.29 -31.68 -24.10
C ARG A 275 7.17 -31.92 -25.61
N ASN A 276 6.59 -30.97 -26.34
CA ASN A 276 6.47 -31.02 -27.80
C ASN A 276 7.83 -31.16 -28.50
N ILE A 277 8.85 -30.44 -28.03
CA ILE A 277 10.23 -30.59 -28.54
C ILE A 277 10.75 -32.01 -28.31
N GLN A 278 10.52 -32.60 -27.14
CA GLN A 278 11.03 -33.93 -26.79
C GLN A 278 10.29 -35.06 -27.52
N SER A 279 8.97 -34.93 -27.73
CA SER A 279 8.16 -35.93 -28.42
C SER A 279 8.17 -35.78 -29.95
N GLY A 280 8.53 -34.60 -30.46
CA GLY A 280 8.40 -34.29 -31.90
C GLY A 280 6.95 -34.05 -32.33
N GLU A 281 6.05 -33.84 -31.38
CA GLU A 281 4.61 -33.59 -31.62
C GLU A 281 4.28 -32.10 -31.44
N ASP A 282 3.20 -31.63 -32.06
CA ASP A 282 2.72 -30.25 -31.92
C ASP A 282 1.37 -30.21 -31.19
N ASN A 283 1.39 -30.58 -29.91
CA ASN A 283 0.20 -30.55 -29.07
C ASN A 283 -0.14 -29.12 -28.61
N PRO A 284 -1.41 -28.80 -28.33
CA PRO A 284 -1.81 -27.50 -27.82
C PRO A 284 -1.06 -27.11 -26.52
N LEU A 285 -0.59 -25.86 -26.45
CA LEU A 285 0.20 -25.35 -25.33
C LEU A 285 -0.65 -25.02 -24.09
N LEU A 286 -1.94 -24.76 -24.30
CA LEU A 286 -2.97 -24.50 -23.32
C LEU A 286 -4.32 -25.02 -23.85
N GLU A 287 -5.27 -25.23 -22.95
CA GLU A 287 -6.67 -25.36 -23.34
C GLU A 287 -7.19 -24.00 -23.81
N LEU A 288 -7.66 -23.94 -25.05
CA LEU A 288 -8.17 -22.74 -25.70
C LEU A 288 -9.58 -22.99 -26.18
N THR A 289 -10.42 -21.96 -26.15
CA THR A 289 -11.70 -21.98 -26.88
C THR A 289 -11.45 -22.03 -28.40
N ALA A 290 -12.46 -22.44 -29.17
CA ALA A 290 -12.35 -22.51 -30.63
C ALA A 290 -11.98 -21.15 -31.27
N ASP A 291 -12.50 -20.06 -30.70
CA ASP A 291 -12.22 -18.69 -31.15
C ASP A 291 -10.78 -18.27 -30.84
N GLU A 292 -10.28 -18.59 -29.64
CA GLU A 292 -8.90 -18.30 -29.26
C GLU A 292 -7.89 -19.11 -30.07
N ALA A 293 -8.21 -20.38 -30.36
CA ALA A 293 -7.38 -21.23 -31.22
C ALA A 293 -7.30 -20.68 -32.66
N ALA A 294 -8.41 -20.17 -33.21
CA ALA A 294 -8.43 -19.55 -34.53
C ALA A 294 -7.60 -18.25 -34.58
N GLN A 295 -7.69 -17.41 -33.54
CA GLN A 295 -6.89 -16.19 -33.42
C GLN A 295 -5.39 -16.47 -33.26
N LEU A 296 -5.04 -17.51 -32.50
CA LEU A 296 -3.64 -17.93 -32.33
C LEU A 296 -3.04 -18.45 -33.63
N ALA A 297 -3.77 -19.30 -34.37
CA ALA A 297 -3.32 -19.82 -35.65
C ALA A 297 -3.09 -18.70 -36.69
N ALA A 298 -3.94 -17.66 -36.69
CA ALA A 298 -3.76 -16.49 -37.54
C ALA A 298 -2.47 -15.72 -37.20
N LYS A 299 -2.18 -15.52 -35.91
CA LYS A 299 -0.94 -14.87 -35.45
C LYS A 299 0.32 -15.70 -35.70
N GLU A 300 0.27 -17.01 -35.49
CA GLU A 300 1.40 -17.90 -35.76
C GLU A 300 1.76 -17.89 -37.25
N LYS A 301 0.76 -17.76 -38.14
CA LYS A 301 0.98 -17.57 -39.58
C LYS A 301 1.68 -16.24 -39.90
N GLU A 302 1.25 -15.13 -39.28
CA GLU A 302 1.91 -13.82 -39.42
C GLU A 302 3.36 -13.84 -38.91
N LEU A 303 3.61 -14.54 -37.80
CA LEU A 303 4.96 -14.72 -37.23
C LEU A 303 5.87 -15.58 -38.12
N GLY A 304 5.33 -16.60 -38.78
CA GLY A 304 6.06 -17.47 -39.71
C GLY A 304 6.52 -16.76 -40.98
N GLU A 305 5.70 -15.85 -41.53
CA GLU A 305 6.01 -15.08 -42.74
C GLU A 305 7.14 -14.05 -42.53
N VAL A 306 7.31 -13.54 -41.30
CA VAL A 306 8.36 -12.56 -40.93
C VAL A 306 9.74 -13.21 -40.75
N VAL A 307 9.83 -14.52 -40.52
CA VAL A 307 11.12 -15.23 -40.30
C VAL A 307 11.70 -15.77 -41.62
N THR A 308 10.93 -15.78 -42.69
CA THR A 308 11.34 -16.23 -44.04
C THR A 308 11.67 -15.10 -45.02
N ALA A 309 11.58 -13.84 -44.58
CA ALA A 309 11.98 -12.64 -45.33
C ALA A 309 13.26 -12.03 -44.74
#